data_AF-A0A4Y9MGC6-F1
#
_entry.id   AF-A0A4Y9MGC6-F1
#
_cell.length_a   1.000
_cell.length_b   1.000
_cell.length_c   1.000
_cell.angle_alpha   90.00
_cell.angle_beta   90.00
_cell.angle_gamma   90.00
#
_symmetry.space_group_name_H-M   'P 1'
#
loop_
_entity.id
_entity.type
_entity.pdbx_description
1 polymer ?
#
loop_
_entity_poly.entity_id
_entity_poly.type
_entity_poly.pdbx_seq_one_letter_code
_entity_poly.pdbx_strand_id
1 'polypeptide(L)' 'TNDARCAALAPWLDYYNNQRRHSALGGQPPTSRLSPT' A
#
# COMPACT_ATOMS: atom_id res chain seq x y z
N THR A 1 -11.90 2.69 22.21
CA THR A 1 -10.50 2.46 21.77
C THR A 1 -10.47 2.17 20.29
N ASN A 2 -9.34 2.36 19.60
CA ASN A 2 -9.22 2.20 18.14
C ASN A 2 -8.63 0.83 17.72
N ASP A 3 -8.69 -0.16 18.61
CA ASP A 3 -7.95 -1.42 18.49
C ASP A 3 -8.26 -2.19 17.20
N ALA A 4 -9.52 -2.22 16.76
CA ALA A 4 -9.91 -2.86 15.51
C ALA A 4 -9.24 -2.23 14.28
N ARG A 5 -9.07 -0.90 14.28
CA ARG A 5 -8.38 -0.19 13.18
C ARG A 5 -6.87 -0.43 13.25
N CYS A 6 -6.29 -0.46 14.45
CA CYS A 6 -4.88 -0.79 14.64
C CYS A 6 -4.57 -2.21 14.14
N ALA A 7 -5.42 -3.18 14.49
CA ALA A 7 -5.28 -4.56 14.02
C ALA A 7 -5.39 -4.69 12.50
N ALA A 8 -6.27 -3.92 11.85
CA ALA A 8 -6.44 -3.93 10.40
C ALA A 8 -5.35 -3.16 9.63
N LEU A 9 -4.56 -2.30 10.29
CA LEU A 9 -3.65 -1.38 9.62
C LEU A 9 -2.49 -2.11 8.93
N ALA A 10 -1.85 -3.07 9.61
CA ALA A 10 -0.71 -3.80 9.07
C ALA A 10 -1.03 -4.54 7.75
N PRO A 11 -2.06 -5.40 7.67
CA PRO A 11 -2.40 -6.06 6.40
C PRO A 11 -2.86 -5.07 5.32
N TRP A 12 -3.50 -3.96 5.71
CA TRP A 12 -3.92 -2.93 4.76
C TRP A 12 -2.75 -2.20 4.11
N LEU A 13 -1.71 -1.87 4.88
CA LEU A 13 -0.51 -1.21 4.36
C LEU A 13 0.23 -2.09 3.34
N ASP A 14 0.33 -3.40 3.58
CA ASP A 14 0.96 -4.32 2.64
C ASP A 14 0.22 -4.35 1.30
N TYR A 15 -1.10 -4.54 1.34
CA TYR A 15 -1.93 -4.51 0.13
C TYR A 15 -1.82 -3.16 -0.59
N TYR A 16 -1.91 -2.05 0.14
CA TYR A 16 -1.87 -0.71 -0.45
C TYR A 16 -0.55 -0.44 -1.15
N ASN A 17 0.57 -0.72 -0.48
CA ASN A 17 1.89 -0.40 -0.99
C ASN A 17 2.35 -1.34 -2.10
N ASN A 18 1.98 -2.63 -2.04
CA ASN A 18 2.55 -3.66 -2.92
C ASN A 18 1.61 -4.17 -4.01
N GLN A 19 0.28 -4.02 -3.86
CA GLN A 19 -0.68 -4.69 -4.74
C GLN A 19 -1.71 -3.76 -5.37
N ARG A 20 -2.14 -2.72 -4.65
CA ARG A 20 -3.20 -1.82 -5.10
C ARG A 20 -2.77 -1.09 -6.38
N ARG A 21 -3.57 -1.20 -7.45
CA ARG A 21 -3.30 -0.53 -8.72
C ARG A 21 -3.63 0.96 -8.64
N HIS A 22 -2.73 1.81 -9.13
CA HIS A 22 -2.94 3.25 -9.23
C HIS A 22 -2.97 3.70 -10.69
N SER A 23 -4.06 4.35 -11.11
CA SER A 23 -4.24 4.84 -12.49
C SER A 23 -3.15 5.81 -12.93
N ALA A 24 -2.73 6.72 -12.03
CA ALA A 24 -1.62 7.65 -12.26
C ALA A 24 -0.26 6.96 -12.46
N LEU A 25 -0.13 5.69 -12.06
CA LEU A 25 1.08 4.87 -12.25
C LEU A 25 0.89 3.82 -13.35
N GLY A 26 -0.06 4.01 -14.27
CA GLY A 26 -0.35 3.03 -15.32
C GLY A 26 -0.84 1.69 -14.76
N GLY A 27 -1.49 1.70 -13.59
CA GLY A 27 -1.98 0.50 -12.92
C GLY A 27 -0.92 -0.23 -12.08
N GLN A 28 0.26 0.36 -11.87
CA GLN A 28 1.28 -0.16 -10.95
C GLN A 28 1.01 0.22 -9.49
N PRO A 29 1.57 -0.53 -8.52
CA PRO A 29 1.46 -0.21 -7.11
C PRO A 29 2.37 0.97 -6.69
N PRO A 30 2.13 1.59 -5.52
CA PRO A 30 2.90 2.73 -5.02
C PRO A 30 4.42 2.51 -4.94
N THR A 31 4.86 1.29 -4.62
CA THR A 31 6.28 0.92 -4.47
C THR A 31 7.04 0.94 -5.80
N SER A 32 6.37 0.84 -6.94
CA SER A 32 7.01 0.95 -8.26
C SER A 32 7.65 2.31 -8.54
N ARG A 33 7.42 3.32 -7.69
CA ARG A 33 8.05 4.66 -7.79
C ARG A 33 9.42 4.74 -7.14
N LEU A 34 9.81 3.75 -6.33
CA LEU A 34 11.05 3.80 -5.57
C LEU A 34 12.24 3.56 -6.50
N SER A 35 13.26 4.42 -6.41
CA SER A 35 14.56 4.18 -7.05
C SER A 35 15.37 3.19 -6.22
N PRO A 36 16.16 2.29 -6.85
CA PRO A 36 17.16 1.51 -6.14
C PRO A 36 18.13 2.41 -5.38
N THR A 37 18.52 2.00 -4.17
CA THR A 37 19.62 2.59 -3.38
C THR A 37 20.95 1.94 -3.68
#